data_AF-T0ATL2-F1
#
_entry.id   AF-T0ATL2-F1
#
_cell.length_a   1.000
_cell.length_b   1.000
_cell.length_c   1.000
_cell.angle_alpha   90.00
_cell.angle_beta   90.00
_cell.angle_gamma   90.00
#
_symmetry.space_group_name_H-M   'P 1'
#
loop_
_entity.id
_entity.type
_entity.pdbx_description
1 polymer ?
#
loop_
_entity_poly.entity_id
_entity_poly.type
_entity_poly.pdbx_seq_one_letter_code
_entity_poly.pdbx_strand_id
1 'polypeptide(L)' 'MDITLYSHIDGDGCIEYERGTILVTNEVDVTAAKVVIGTAGLRSLGKKLVALADLLEGGAQ' A
#
# COMPACT_ATOMS: atom_id res chain seq x y z
N MET A 1 7.55 -11.10 11.05
CA MET A 1 7.94 -11.27 9.65
C MET A 1 7.21 -10.20 8.92
N ASP A 2 7.98 -9.27 8.39
CA ASP A 2 7.47 -8.02 7.87
C ASP A 2 7.57 -8.14 6.36
N ILE A 3 6.48 -7.84 5.66
CA ILE A 3 6.39 -7.99 4.21
C ILE A 3 6.30 -6.59 3.62
N THR A 4 7.35 -6.18 2.89
CA THR A 4 7.30 -4.96 2.09
C THR A 4 6.36 -5.17 0.92
N LEU A 5 5.27 -4.39 0.89
CA LEU A 5 4.27 -4.41 -0.18
C LEU A 5 4.64 -3.41 -1.28
N TYR A 6 5.23 -2.28 -0.90
CA TYR A 6 5.70 -1.25 -1.81
C TYR A 6 6.84 -0.45 -1.15
N SER A 7 7.81 -0.05 -1.96
CA SER A 7 8.86 0.90 -1.58
C SER A 7 9.02 1.91 -2.70
N HIS A 8 9.01 3.19 -2.37
CA HIS A 8 9.32 4.26 -3.31
C HIS A 8 10.79 4.15 -3.75
N ILE A 9 11.08 4.50 -5.01
CA ILE A 9 12.43 4.38 -5.59
C ILE A 9 13.44 5.31 -4.92
N ASP A 10 12.97 6.46 -4.45
CA ASP A 10 13.78 7.45 -3.75
C ASP A 10 13.96 7.14 -2.26
N GLY A 11 13.34 6.05 -1.75
CA GLY A 11 13.41 5.63 -0.34
C GLY A 11 12.39 6.33 0.57
N ASP A 12 11.79 7.42 0.11
CA ASP A 12 10.99 8.35 0.93
C ASP A 12 9.61 7.83 1.42
N GLY A 13 9.19 6.64 1.03
CA GLY A 13 7.93 6.07 1.50
C GLY A 13 7.80 4.58 1.25
N CYS A 14 7.21 3.87 2.21
CA CYS A 14 6.98 2.44 2.09
C CYS A 14 5.60 2.02 2.61
N ILE A 15 5.15 0.87 2.11
CA ILE A 15 3.96 0.18 2.59
C ILE A 15 4.39 -1.21 3.02
N GLU A 16 4.12 -1.55 4.27
CA GLU A 16 4.55 -2.80 4.88
C GLU A 16 3.36 -3.51 5.54
N TYR A 17 3.43 -4.84 5.60
CA TYR A 17 2.53 -5.64 6.40
C TYR A 17 3.29 -6.25 7.58
N GLU A 18 2.92 -5.82 8.79
CA GLU A 18 3.45 -6.35 10.04
C GLU A 18 2.28 -6.77 10.94
N ARG A 19 2.33 -8.01 11.46
CA ARG A 19 1.46 -8.50 12.56
C ARG A 19 -0.05 -8.21 12.35
N GLY A 20 -0.58 -8.44 11.15
CA GLY A 20 -2.02 -8.22 10.88
C GLY A 20 -2.39 -6.80 10.48
N THR A 21 -1.40 -5.97 10.20
CA THR A 21 -1.60 -4.54 9.99
C THR A 21 -0.82 -4.06 8.77
N ILE A 22 -1.43 -3.17 7.98
CA ILE A 22 -0.68 -2.37 7.00
C ILE A 22 -0.14 -1.13 7.70
N LEU A 23 1.16 -0.89 7.54
CA LEU A 23 1.85 0.33 7.90
C LEU A 23 2.17 1.08 6.61
N VAL A 24 1.83 2.37 6.56
CA VAL A 24 2.23 3.30 5.50
C VAL A 24 3.10 4.34 6.15
N THR A 25 4.34 4.47 5.69
CA THR A 25 5.27 5.50 6.15
C THR A 25 5.62 6.44 5.02
N ASN A 26 5.83 7.71 5.38
CA ASN A 26 6.43 8.73 4.53
C ASN A 26 7.54 9.39 5.36
N GLU A 27 8.78 9.26 4.89
CA GLU A 27 9.97 9.75 5.60
C GLU A 27 10.19 11.25 5.40
N VAL A 28 9.61 11.85 4.35
CA VAL A 28 9.68 13.31 4.09
C VAL A 28 8.91 14.10 5.13
N ASP A 29 7.70 13.64 5.45
CA ASP A 29 6.82 14.31 6.42
C ASP A 29 6.84 13.62 7.80
N VAL A 30 7.64 12.56 7.96
CA VAL A 30 7.72 11.72 9.17
C VAL A 30 6.33 11.26 9.63
N THR A 31 5.48 10.90 8.67
CA THR A 31 4.11 10.45 8.95
C THR A 31 4.02 8.93 8.83
N ALA A 32 3.33 8.32 9.79
CA ALA A 32 3.06 6.88 9.80
C ALA A 32 1.57 6.65 10.05
N ALA A 33 0.91 5.93 9.16
CA ALA A 33 -0.49 5.53 9.28
C ALA A 33 -0.57 4.01 9.41
N LYS A 34 -1.39 3.55 10.35
CA LYS A 34 -1.50 2.13 10.71
C LYS A 34 -2.95 1.66 10.57
N VAL A 35 -3.18 0.61 9.78
CA VAL A 35 -4.53 0.08 9.52
C VAL A 35 -4.58 -1.43 9.73
N VAL A 36 -5.35 -1.87 10.73
CA VAL A 36 -5.60 -3.29 10.96
C VAL A 36 -6.45 -3.85 9.81
N ILE A 37 -5.97 -4.90 9.16
CA ILE A 37 -6.65 -5.48 8.00
C ILE A 37 -6.55 -7.00 8.02
N GLY A 38 -7.71 -7.66 7.94
CA GLY A 38 -7.78 -9.11 7.81
C GLY A 38 -7.49 -9.59 6.39
N THR A 39 -7.33 -10.91 6.23
CA THR A 39 -7.06 -11.54 4.93
C THR A 39 -8.13 -11.26 3.87
N ALA A 40 -9.41 -11.16 4.27
CA ALA A 40 -10.50 -10.77 3.37
C ALA A 40 -10.35 -9.30 2.89
N GLY A 41 -9.97 -8.40 3.80
CA GLY A 41 -9.69 -7.00 3.48
C GLY A 41 -8.51 -6.85 2.53
N LEU A 42 -7.40 -7.58 2.77
CA LEU A 42 -6.23 -7.60 1.89
C LEU A 42 -6.58 -8.04 0.46
N ARG A 43 -7.34 -9.12 0.32
CA ARG A 43 -7.80 -9.58 -1.01
C ARG A 43 -8.68 -8.55 -1.71
N SER A 44 -9.57 -7.89 -0.96
CA SER A 44 -10.42 -6.83 -1.50
C SER A 44 -9.60 -5.61 -1.93
N LEU A 45 -8.63 -5.19 -1.11
CA LEU A 45 -7.72 -4.11 -1.41
C LEU A 45 -6.91 -4.39 -2.68
N GLY A 46 -6.32 -5.58 -2.80
CA GLY A 46 -5.57 -5.98 -4.00
C GLY A 46 -6.39 -5.88 -5.28
N LYS A 47 -7.65 -6.35 -5.26
CA LYS A 47 -8.56 -6.23 -6.42
C LYS A 47 -8.83 -4.77 -6.79
N LYS A 48 -9.01 -3.90 -5.79
CA LYS A 48 -9.26 -2.47 -6.02
C LYS A 48 -8.03 -1.75 -6.56
N LEU A 49 -6.83 -2.12 -6.08
CA LEU A 49 -5.58 -1.56 -6.57
C LEU A 49 -5.32 -1.92 -8.03
N VAL A 50 -5.58 -3.17 -8.42
CA VAL A 50 -5.51 -3.59 -9.83
C VAL A 50 -6.48 -2.78 -10.68
N ALA A 51 -7.77 -2.73 -10.28
CA ALA A 51 -8.77 -1.98 -11.02
C ALA A 51 -8.46 -0.47 -11.12
N LEU A 52 -7.83 0.10 -10.08
CA LEU A 52 -7.38 1.49 -10.09
C LEU A 52 -6.22 1.69 -11.07
N ALA A 53 -5.24 0.79 -11.10
CA ALA A 53 -4.13 0.85 -12.05
C ALA A 53 -4.65 0.78 -13.50
N ASP A 54 -5.53 -0.19 -13.79
CA ASP A 54 -6.15 -0.35 -15.11
C ASP A 54 -6.90 0.93 -15.53
N LEU A 55 -7.60 1.58 -14.59
CA LEU A 55 -8.32 2.83 -14.83
C LEU A 55 -7.36 3.99 -15.12
N LEU A 56 -6.26 4.11 -14.38
CA LEU A 56 -5.27 5.17 -14.59
C LEU A 56 -4.52 5.01 -15.91
N GLU A 57 -4.25 3.77 -16.33
CA GLU A 57 -3.67 3.46 -17.64
C GLU A 57 -4.66 3.70 -18.79
N GLY A 58 -5.93 3.32 -18.61
CA GLY A 58 -6.99 3.49 -19.62
C GLY A 58 -7.64 4.88 -19.66
N GLY A 59 -7.47 5.69 -18.61
CA GLY A 59 -8.01 7.05 -18.49
C GLY A 59 -7.10 8.14 -19.09
N ALA A 60 -5.95 7.77 -19.68
CA ALA A 60 -5.08 8.66 -20.43
C ALA A 60 -5.49 8.77 -21.93
N GLN A 61 -6.79 8.82 -22.20
CA GLN A 61 -7.34 9.12 -23.53
C GLN A 61 -8.00 10.50 -23.57
#